data_AF-A0A671MHY6-F1
#
_entry.id   AF-A0A671MHY6-F1
#
_cell.length_a   1.000
_cell.length_b   1.000
_cell.length_c   1.000
_cell.angle_alpha   90.00
_cell.angle_beta   90.00
_cell.angle_gamma   90.00
#
_symmetry.space_group_name_H-M   'P 1'
#
loop_
_entity.id
_entity.type
_entity.pdbx_description
1 polymer ?
#
loop_
_entity_poly.entity_id
_entity_poly.type
_entity_poly.pdbx_seq_one_letter_code
_entity_poly.pdbx_strand_id
1 'polypeptide(L)'
;LKPDFIFKDDNAPAHRGRIIRERLLEAGVPRMEWPALPPENLWDQRSHRAEGCNPAPQNLTDLRAALQEEWDAINHHCMLLLKCPTFII
;
A
#
# COMPACT_ATOMS: atom_id res chain seq x y z
N LEU A 1 14.94 -20.90 -6.50
CA LEU A 1 13.82 -20.77 -5.54
C LEU A 1 12.79 -19.87 -6.18
N LYS A 2 11.55 -20.33 -6.34
CA LYS A 2 10.45 -19.49 -6.84
C LYS A 2 9.98 -18.63 -5.66
N PRO A 3 9.85 -17.31 -5.81
CA PRO A 3 9.39 -16.48 -4.71
C PRO A 3 7.94 -16.82 -4.35
N ASP A 4 7.66 -16.91 -3.05
CA ASP A 4 6.32 -17.17 -2.48
C ASP A 4 5.45 -15.90 -2.45
N PHE A 5 5.88 -14.83 -3.13
CA PHE A 5 5.21 -13.54 -3.17
C PHE A 5 5.24 -12.97 -4.60
N ILE A 6 4.30 -12.07 -4.89
CA ILE A 6 4.28 -11.29 -6.13
C ILE A 6 4.04 -9.84 -5.74
N PHE A 7 4.84 -8.95 -6.34
CA PHE A 7 4.74 -7.52 -6.17
C PHE A 7 3.52 -6.98 -6.93
N LYS A 8 2.78 -6.09 -6.28
CA LYS A 8 1.62 -5.40 -6.83
C LYS A 8 1.81 -3.90 -6.67
N ASP A 9 1.71 -3.19 -7.77
CA ASP A 9 1.69 -1.74 -7.84
C ASP A 9 0.48 -1.28 -8.65
N ASP A 10 0.20 0.03 -8.61
CA ASP A 10 -0.71 0.63 -9.58
C ASP A 10 -0.08 0.61 -10.99
N ASN A 11 -0.90 0.79 -12.01
CA ASN A 11 -0.44 0.80 -13.40
C ASN A 11 0.09 2.17 -13.84
N ALA A 12 0.54 3.04 -12.91
CA ALA A 12 0.99 4.37 -13.27
C ALA A 12 2.24 4.31 -14.16
N PRO A 13 2.38 5.23 -15.14
CA PRO A 13 3.50 5.22 -16.08
C PRO A 13 4.89 5.20 -15.41
N ALA A 14 5.02 5.83 -14.23
CA ALA A 14 6.26 5.86 -13.45
C ALA A 14 6.74 4.44 -13.07
N HIS A 15 5.84 3.53 -12.70
CA HIS A 15 6.16 2.15 -12.34
C HIS A 15 6.32 1.22 -13.54
N ARG A 16 5.92 1.69 -14.73
CA ARG A 16 6.03 0.95 -16.00
C ARG A 16 7.29 1.33 -16.80
N GLY A 17 8.10 2.25 -16.26
CA GLY A 17 9.39 2.60 -16.83
C GLY A 17 10.34 1.40 -16.94
N ARG A 18 11.19 1.44 -17.97
CA ARG A 18 12.18 0.38 -18.25
C ARG A 18 13.08 0.06 -17.06
N ILE A 19 13.56 1.10 -16.37
CA ILE A 19 14.45 0.97 -15.20
C ILE A 19 13.78 0.15 -14.10
N ILE A 20 12.51 0.43 -13.79
CA ILE A 20 11.77 -0.29 -12.75
C ILE A 20 11.58 -1.76 -13.15
N ARG A 21 11.24 -2.02 -14.41
CA ARG A 21 11.09 -3.39 -14.93
C ARG A 21 12.39 -4.19 -14.86
N GLU A 22 13.50 -3.59 -15.29
CA GLU A 22 14.84 -4.22 -15.24
C GLU A 22 15.23 -4.52 -13.78
N ARG A 23 15.00 -3.58 -12.86
CA ARG A 23 15.26 -3.78 -11.42
C ARG A 23 14.46 -4.90 -10.79
N LEU A 24 13.14 -4.98 -11.07
CA LEU A 24 12.30 -6.05 -10.55
C LEU A 24 12.72 -7.42 -11.08
N LEU A 25 13.15 -7.47 -12.35
CA LEU A 25 13.67 -8.69 -12.96
C LEU A 25 15.00 -9.12 -12.32
N GLU A 26 15.95 -8.19 -12.13
CA GLU A 26 17.23 -8.43 -11.47
C GLU A 26 17.04 -8.93 -10.02
N ALA A 27 16.07 -8.34 -9.30
CA ALA A 27 15.73 -8.75 -7.94
C ALA A 27 14.98 -10.09 -7.87
N GLY A 28 14.58 -10.66 -9.01
CA GLY A 28 13.77 -11.88 -9.06
C GLY A 28 12.37 -11.69 -8.46
N VAL A 29 11.86 -10.46 -8.43
CA VAL A 29 10.55 -10.11 -7.87
C VAL A 29 9.52 -10.17 -9.00
N PRO A 30 8.64 -11.19 -9.02
CA PRO A 30 7.58 -11.24 -10.02
C PRO A 30 6.59 -10.11 -9.74
N ARG A 31 6.15 -9.43 -10.80
CA ARG A 31 5.13 -8.39 -10.73
C ARG A 31 3.82 -8.91 -11.31
N MET A 32 2.70 -8.60 -10.64
CA MET A 32 1.37 -8.87 -11.16
C MET A 32 0.92 -7.70 -12.05
N GLU A 33 0.37 -8.01 -13.21
CA GLU A 33 -0.36 -7.02 -14.01
C GLU A 33 -1.72 -6.79 -13.34
N TRP A 34 -1.88 -5.63 -12.71
CA TRP A 34 -3.05 -5.27 -11.92
C TRP A 34 -4.16 -4.69 -12.81
N PRO A 35 -5.45 -5.08 -12.62
CA PRO A 35 -6.55 -4.43 -13.35
C PRO A 35 -6.65 -2.95 -12.97
N ALA A 36 -7.10 -2.09 -13.90
CA ALA A 36 -7.09 -0.62 -13.76
C ALA A 36 -7.90 -0.04 -12.58
N LEU A 37 -8.50 -0.88 -11.72
CA LEU A 37 -9.27 -0.48 -10.56
C LEU A 37 -8.85 -1.32 -9.33
N PRO A 38 -8.08 -0.75 -8.37
CA PRO A 38 -7.82 -1.34 -7.06
C PRO A 38 -8.73 -0.79 -5.93
N PRO A 39 -8.75 -1.45 -4.76
CA PRO A 39 -9.39 -0.98 -3.53
C PRO A 39 -8.56 0.12 -2.83
N GLU A 40 -8.34 1.26 -3.50
CA GLU A 40 -7.79 2.47 -2.86
C GLU A 40 -8.62 2.95 -1.67
N ASN A 41 -9.88 2.48 -1.59
CA ASN A 41 -10.83 2.80 -0.54
C ASN A 41 -10.28 2.65 0.89
N LEU A 42 -9.31 1.76 1.09
CA LEU A 42 -8.78 1.43 2.40
C LEU A 42 -7.76 2.47 2.87
N TRP A 43 -7.01 3.04 1.93
CA TRP A 43 -6.10 4.15 2.16
C TRP A 43 -6.89 5.43 2.39
N ASP A 44 -7.86 5.73 1.51
CA ASP A 44 -8.70 6.92 1.63
C ASP A 44 -9.45 6.97 2.96
N GLN A 45 -10.06 5.85 3.37
CA GLN A 45 -10.78 5.77 4.66
C GLN A 45 -9.88 6.06 5.87
N ARG A 46 -8.60 5.70 5.81
CA ARG A 46 -7.66 5.93 6.92
C ARG A 46 -7.06 7.31 6.89
N SER A 47 -6.73 7.83 5.71
CA SER A 47 -6.30 9.22 5.55
C SER A 47 -7.38 10.17 6.08
N HIS A 48 -8.65 9.91 5.76
CA HIS A 48 -9.77 10.70 6.29
C HIS A 48 -9.95 10.57 7.81
N ARG A 49 -9.65 9.41 8.41
CA ARG A 49 -9.68 9.27 9.88
C ARG A 49 -8.54 10.04 10.55
N ALA A 50 -7.34 9.99 9.98
CA ALA A 50 -6.20 10.78 10.46
C ALA A 50 -6.44 12.30 10.33
N GLU A 51 -7.08 12.74 9.25
CA GLU A 51 -7.51 14.14 9.07
C GLU A 51 -8.61 14.55 10.06
N GLY A 52 -9.51 13.62 10.40
CA GLY A 52 -10.61 13.82 11.34
C GLY A 52 -10.23 13.72 12.81
N CYS A 53 -8.95 13.50 13.14
CA CYS A 53 -8.47 13.46 14.52
C CYS A 53 -8.78 14.78 15.26
N ASN A 54 -9.07 14.68 16.57
CA ASN A 54 -9.30 15.83 17.43
C ASN A 54 -8.38 15.77 18.66
N PRO A 55 -7.40 16.69 18.81
CA PRO A 55 -7.13 17.82 17.92
C PRO A 55 -6.58 17.38 16.56
N ALA A 56 -6.85 18.19 15.52
CA ALA A 56 -6.31 17.94 14.19
C ALA A 56 -4.77 17.96 14.22
N PRO A 57 -4.07 17.09 13.46
CA PRO A 57 -2.62 17.10 13.41
C PRO A 57 -2.09 18.46 12.97
N GLN A 58 -1.20 19.08 13.76
CA GLN A 58 -0.70 20.44 13.48
C GLN A 58 0.66 20.45 12.78
N ASN A 59 1.36 19.32 12.80
CA ASN A 59 2.67 19.18 12.19
C ASN A 59 2.89 17.74 11.66
N LEU A 60 3.99 17.52 10.95
CA LEU A 60 4.31 16.22 10.35
C LEU A 60 4.48 15.09 11.37
N THR A 61 4.94 15.40 12.59
CA THR A 61 5.09 14.42 13.67
C THR A 61 3.73 13.96 14.17
N ASP A 62 2.80 14.90 14.38
CA ASP A 62 1.42 14.59 14.79
C ASP A 62 0.71 13.76 13.72
N LEU A 63 0.89 14.13 12.44
CA LEU A 63 0.28 13.41 11.32
C LEU A 63 0.82 11.98 11.22
N ARG A 64 2.14 11.81 11.40
CA ARG A 64 2.77 10.49 11.42
C ARG A 64 2.24 9.63 12.57
N ALA A 65 2.07 10.22 13.76
CA ALA A 65 1.52 9.51 14.91
C ALA A 65 0.07 9.07 14.66
N ALA A 66 -0.78 9.97 14.15
CA ALA A 66 -2.18 9.67 13.83
C ALA A 66 -2.31 8.56 12.77
N LEU A 67 -1.50 8.60 11.71
CA LEU A 67 -1.48 7.55 10.69
C LEU A 67 -0.99 6.20 11.24
N GLN A 68 -0.01 6.22 12.16
CA GLN A 68 0.48 5.01 12.82
C GLN A 68 -0.60 4.40 13.71
N GLU A 69 -1.33 5.21 14.49
CA GLU A 69 -2.44 4.74 15.32
C GLU A 69 -3.56 4.11 14.46
N GLU A 70 -3.93 4.74 13.34
CA GLU A 70 -4.90 4.19 12.38
C GLU A 70 -4.42 2.89 11.71
N TRP A 71 -3.10 2.73 11.55
CA TRP A 71 -2.48 1.53 11.03
C TRP A 71 -2.41 0.40 12.07
N ASP A 72 -2.15 0.74 13.32
CA ASP A 72 -2.11 -0.23 14.42
C ASP A 72 -3.53 -0.69 14.80
N ALA A 73 -4.55 0.15 14.56
CA ALA A 73 -5.96 -0.16 14.75
C ALA A 73 -6.59 -1.01 13.61
N ILE A 74 -5.80 -1.49 12.64
CA ILE A 74 -6.30 -2.33 11.55
C ILE A 74 -6.73 -3.70 12.06
N ASN A 75 -8.05 -3.91 12.12
CA ASN A 75 -8.63 -5.19 12.48
C ASN A 75 -8.34 -6.30 11.46
N HIS A 76 -8.40 -7.57 11.90
CA HIS A 76 -8.19 -8.77 11.08
C HIS A 76 -9.03 -8.78 9.78
N HIS A 77 -10.24 -8.21 9.80
CA HIS A 77 -11.09 -8.07 8.61
C HIS A 77 -10.48 -7.15 7.53
N CYS A 78 -9.88 -6.03 7.93
CA CYS A 78 -9.15 -5.16 7.00
C CYS A 78 -7.84 -5.81 6.54
N MET A 79 -7.19 -6.57 7.41
CA MET A 79 -6.04 -7.40 7.03
C MET A 79 -6.43 -8.45 5.98
N LEU A 80 -7.64 -9.02 6.01
CA LEU A 80 -8.10 -9.96 4.97
C LEU A 80 -8.29 -9.28 3.60
N LEU A 81 -8.73 -8.01 3.57
CA LEU A 81 -8.81 -7.21 2.34
C LEU A 81 -7.40 -6.90 1.77
N LEU A 82 -6.41 -6.71 2.64
CA LEU A 82 -4.99 -6.58 2.27
C LEU A 82 -4.32 -7.93 1.94
N LYS A 83 -4.81 -9.04 2.53
CA LYS A 83 -4.35 -10.43 2.34
C LYS A 83 -5.11 -11.16 1.21
N CYS A 84 -5.55 -10.46 0.16
CA CYS A 84 -5.56 -11.11 -1.14
C CYS A 84 -4.11 -11.60 -1.38
N PRO A 85 -3.86 -12.89 -1.68
CA PRO A 85 -2.66 -13.69 -1.31
C PRO A 85 -1.34 -13.26 -2.00
N THR A 86 -1.12 -11.98 -2.16
CA THR A 86 -0.24 -11.39 -3.16
C THR A 86 -0.11 -9.90 -2.86
N PHE A 87 0.31 -9.50 -1.66
CA PHE A 87 0.65 -8.11 -1.39
C PHE A 87 1.79 -8.09 -0.38
N ILE A 88 2.98 -7.71 -0.83
CA ILE A 88 4.11 -7.30 0.02
C ILE A 88 4.62 -6.00 -0.60
N ILE A 89 4.84 -5.00 0.26
CA ILE A 89 5.49 -3.71 -0.05
C ILE A 89 6.94 -3.98 -0.44
#